data_AF-A0A1I1WT76-F1
#
_entry.id   AF-A0A1I1WT76-F1
#
_cell.length_a   1.000
_cell.length_b   1.000
_cell.length_c   1.000
_cell.angle_alpha   90.00
_cell.angle_beta   90.00
_cell.angle_gamma   90.00
#
_symmetry.space_group_name_H-M   'P 1'
#
loop_
_entity.id
_entity.type
_entity.pdbx_description
1 polymer ?
#
loop_
_entity_poly.entity_id
_entity_poly.type
_entity_poly.pdbx_seq_one_letter_code
_entity_poly.pdbx_strand_id
1 'polypeptide(L)'
;ATRKISRSRYEHARQKAREIAKTDAYVTSGYARKKVEMLFAHLKRILGLDRLRLRGPNGAKDEFHIAATVQNLRKLAKLRPSVA
;
A
#
# COMPACT_ATOMS: atom_id res chain seq x y z
N ALA A 1 -27.98 -5.75 -40.51
CA ALA A 1 -27.58 -4.41 -40.03
C ALA A 1 -26.22 -4.49 -39.33
N THR A 2 -25.23 -3.68 -39.73
CA THR A 2 -23.87 -3.73 -39.17
C THR A 2 -23.76 -2.85 -37.93
N ARG A 3 -23.52 -3.45 -36.76
CA ARG A 3 -23.35 -2.73 -35.50
C ARG A 3 -22.02 -1.95 -35.50
N LYS A 4 -22.09 -0.62 -35.48
CA LYS A 4 -20.92 0.25 -35.29
C LYS A 4 -20.75 0.56 -33.79
N ILE A 5 -19.55 0.33 -33.26
CA ILE A 5 -19.20 0.64 -31.87
C ILE A 5 -18.16 1.75 -31.89
N SER A 6 -18.47 2.89 -31.28
CA SER A 6 -17.48 3.95 -31.06
C SER A 6 -16.45 3.49 -30.03
N ARG A 7 -15.16 3.53 -30.40
CA ARG A 7 -14.05 3.26 -29.48
C ARG A 7 -13.31 4.54 -29.19
N SER A 8 -12.73 4.63 -28.00
CA SER A 8 -11.90 5.76 -27.62
C SER A 8 -10.59 5.79 -28.43
N ARG A 9 -10.04 6.98 -28.67
CA ARG A 9 -8.71 7.15 -29.24
C ARG A 9 -7.61 6.44 -28.43
N TYR A 10 -7.80 6.31 -27.10
CA TYR A 10 -6.86 5.65 -26.20
C TYR A 10 -7.18 4.17 -25.96
N GLU A 11 -8.01 3.55 -26.79
CA GLU A 11 -8.45 2.17 -26.55
C GLU A 11 -7.28 1.18 -26.55
N HIS A 12 -6.24 1.44 -27.33
CA HIS A 12 -5.02 0.64 -27.32
C HIS A 12 -4.33 0.63 -25.95
N ALA A 13 -4.22 1.79 -25.29
CA ALA A 13 -3.64 1.88 -23.94
C ALA A 13 -4.50 1.15 -22.90
N ARG A 14 -5.84 1.27 -23.00
CA ARG A 14 -6.77 0.55 -22.13
C ARG A 14 -6.71 -0.96 -22.33
N GLN A 15 -6.62 -1.41 -23.57
CA GLN A 15 -6.47 -2.82 -23.91
C GLN A 15 -5.20 -3.39 -23.27
N LYS A 16 -4.07 -2.69 -23.41
CA LYS A 16 -2.80 -3.06 -22.76
C LYS A 16 -2.92 -3.13 -21.23
N ALA A 17 -3.58 -2.15 -20.61
CA ALA A 17 -3.84 -2.18 -19.17
C ALA A 17 -4.71 -3.39 -18.75
N ARG A 18 -5.74 -3.72 -19.54
CA ARG A 18 -6.60 -4.90 -19.32
C ARG A 18 -5.84 -6.21 -19.50
N GLU A 19 -4.89 -6.28 -20.42
CA GLU A 19 -4.01 -7.44 -20.60
C GLU A 19 -3.07 -7.61 -19.41
N ILE A 20 -2.42 -6.54 -18.95
CA ILE A 20 -1.57 -6.57 -17.75
C ILE A 20 -2.37 -7.05 -16.54
N ALA A 21 -3.60 -6.56 -16.37
CA ALA A 21 -4.45 -6.92 -15.23
C ALA A 21 -4.80 -8.43 -15.17
N LYS A 22 -4.70 -9.16 -16.28
CA LYS A 22 -4.94 -10.61 -16.36
C LYS A 22 -3.71 -11.46 -16.02
N THR A 23 -2.54 -10.83 -15.85
CA THR A 23 -1.30 -11.56 -15.57
C THR A 23 -1.17 -11.95 -14.10
N ASP A 24 -0.54 -13.09 -13.84
CA ASP A 24 -0.21 -13.52 -12.46
C ASP A 24 0.75 -12.55 -11.76
N ALA A 25 1.61 -11.89 -12.53
CA ALA A 25 2.50 -10.85 -12.03
C ALA A 25 1.71 -9.66 -11.44
N TYR A 26 0.64 -9.23 -12.12
CA TYR A 26 -0.24 -8.18 -11.61
C TYR A 26 -0.92 -8.60 -10.31
N VAL A 27 -1.45 -9.83 -10.24
CA VAL A 27 -2.06 -10.38 -9.02
C VAL A 27 -1.06 -10.39 -7.86
N THR A 28 0.15 -10.90 -8.10
CA THR A 28 1.24 -10.95 -7.11
C THR A 28 1.62 -9.56 -6.61
N SER A 29 1.81 -8.60 -7.53
CA SER A 29 2.07 -7.21 -7.18
C SER A 29 0.93 -6.58 -6.38
N GLY A 30 -0.33 -6.95 -6.68
CA GLY A 30 -1.51 -6.49 -5.99
C GLY A 30 -1.54 -6.96 -4.53
N TYR A 31 -1.21 -8.23 -4.28
CA TYR A 31 -1.06 -8.74 -2.91
C TYR A 31 0.07 -8.04 -2.15
N ALA A 32 1.22 -7.81 -2.79
CA ALA A 32 2.33 -7.08 -2.18
C ALA A 32 1.94 -5.64 -1.83
N ARG A 33 1.28 -4.93 -2.75
CA ARG A 33 0.78 -3.56 -2.53
C ARG A 33 -0.21 -3.50 -1.36
N LYS A 34 -1.18 -4.43 -1.31
CA LYS A 34 -2.16 -4.49 -0.21
C LYS A 34 -1.48 -4.64 1.16
N LYS A 35 -0.41 -5.45 1.26
CA LYS A 35 0.34 -5.58 2.52
C LYS A 35 0.94 -4.24 2.95
N VAL A 36 1.55 -3.51 2.03
CA VAL A 36 2.14 -2.19 2.30
C VAL A 36 1.06 -1.18 2.67
N GLU A 37 -0.02 -1.09 1.91
CA GLU A 37 -1.14 -0.17 2.17
C GLU A 37 -1.76 -0.40 3.55
N MET A 38 -1.93 -1.67 3.95
CA MET A 38 -2.43 -2.00 5.28
C MET A 38 -1.48 -1.58 6.40
N LEU A 39 -0.16 -1.68 6.20
CA LEU A 39 0.81 -1.15 7.15
C LEU A 39 0.63 0.37 7.32
N PHE A 40 0.54 1.12 6.23
CA PHE A 40 0.31 2.56 6.29
C PHE A 40 -1.04 2.92 6.93
N ALA A 41 -2.10 2.17 6.63
CA ALA A 41 -3.41 2.36 7.27
C ALA A 41 -3.33 2.14 8.79
N HIS A 42 -2.58 1.12 9.23
CA HIS A 42 -2.33 0.88 10.65
C HIS A 42 -1.50 1.99 11.30
N LEU A 43 -0.46 2.50 10.63
CA LEU A 43 0.33 3.61 11.14
C LEU A 43 -0.55 4.85 11.40
N LYS A 44 -1.42 5.21 10.45
CA LYS A 44 -2.36 6.32 10.62
C LYS A 44 -3.35 6.07 11.75
N ARG A 45 -4.06 4.94 11.72
CA ARG A 45 -5.13 4.64 12.69
C ARG A 45 -4.64 4.39 14.11
N ILE A 46 -3.50 3.73 14.28
CA ILE A 46 -3.00 3.30 15.60
C ILE A 46 -1.98 4.29 16.18
N LEU A 47 -1.09 4.84 15.34
CA LEU A 47 -0.02 5.74 15.79
C LEU A 47 -0.33 7.21 15.51
N GLY A 48 -1.44 7.54 14.84
CA GLY A 48 -1.80 8.92 14.52
C GLY A 48 -0.84 9.59 13.52
N LEU A 49 -0.16 8.79 12.68
CA LEU A 49 0.82 9.31 11.71
C LEU A 49 0.12 9.92 10.47
N ASP A 50 -0.65 10.99 10.68
CA ASP A 50 -1.41 11.66 9.63
C ASP A 50 -0.61 12.72 8.88
N ARG A 51 0.39 13.32 9.53
CA ARG A 51 1.29 14.33 8.95
C ARG A 51 2.72 14.09 9.39
N LEU A 52 3.64 14.17 8.43
CA LEU A 52 5.08 14.15 8.72
C LEU A 52 5.53 15.54 9.19
N ARG A 53 6.39 15.57 10.20
CA ARG A 53 6.96 16.80 10.77
C ARG A 53 8.17 17.30 9.97
N LEU A 54 8.78 16.43 9.16
CA LEU A 54 9.87 16.67 8.22
C LEU A 54 11.05 17.42 8.87
N ARG A 55 11.48 16.96 10.05
CA ARG A 55 12.60 17.59 10.76
C ARG A 55 13.93 17.21 10.12
N GLY A 56 14.62 18.19 9.54
CA GLY A 56 15.95 18.02 8.93
C GLY A 56 15.92 17.29 7.57
N PRO A 57 17.09 17.11 6.92
CA PRO A 57 17.18 16.56 5.55
C PRO A 57 16.67 15.12 5.43
N ASN A 58 16.70 14.35 6.53
CA ASN A 58 16.22 12.97 6.57
C ASN A 58 14.85 12.82 7.25
N GLY A 59 14.15 13.91 7.55
CA GLY A 59 12.99 13.90 8.46
C GLY A 59 11.90 12.89 8.09
N ALA A 60 11.58 12.74 6.80
CA ALA A 60 10.61 11.75 6.35
C ALA A 60 11.06 10.30 6.64
N LYS A 61 12.32 9.98 6.33
CA LYS A 61 12.88 8.64 6.51
C LYS A 61 12.90 8.25 7.99
N ASP A 62 13.36 9.17 8.83
CA ASP A 62 13.50 8.92 10.27
C ASP A 62 12.13 8.73 10.93
N GLU A 63 11.14 9.54 10.56
CA GLU A 63 9.77 9.40 11.07
C GLU A 63 9.14 8.05 10.71
N PHE A 64 9.34 7.56 9.48
CA PHE A 64 8.84 6.23 9.10
C PHE A 64 9.59 5.10 9.81
N HIS A 65 10.90 5.22 10.01
CA HIS A 65 11.67 4.22 10.76
C HIS A 65 11.21 4.11 12.22
N ILE A 66 10.97 5.25 12.87
CA ILE A 66 10.43 5.28 14.23
C ILE A 66 9.02 4.69 14.26
N ALA A 67 8.15 5.09 13.33
CA ALA A 67 6.77 4.57 13.27
C ALA A 67 6.73 3.05 13.05
N ALA A 68 7.57 2.53 12.16
CA ALA A 68 7.73 1.10 11.95
C ALA A 68 8.26 0.37 13.20
N THR A 69 9.22 0.99 13.91
CA THR A 69 9.77 0.45 15.16
C THR A 69 8.67 0.32 16.21
N VAL A 70 7.88 1.38 16.41
CA VAL A 70 6.75 1.38 17.35
C VAL A 70 5.72 0.32 16.96
N GLN A 71 5.39 0.17 15.67
CA GLN A 71 4.47 -0.86 15.20
C GLN A 71 4.98 -2.28 15.49
N ASN A 72 6.28 -2.53 15.28
CA ASN A 72 6.92 -3.80 15.58
C ASN A 72 6.91 -4.11 17.08
N LEU A 73 7.25 -3.13 17.93
CA LEU A 73 7.20 -3.27 19.40
C LEU A 73 5.78 -3.61 19.88
N ARG A 74 4.75 -2.94 19.34
CA ARG A 74 3.34 -3.28 19.65
C ARG A 74 2.97 -4.69 19.24
N LYS A 75 3.47 -5.17 18.09
CA LYS A 75 3.25 -6.56 17.65
C LYS A 75 3.92 -7.54 18.60
N LEU A 76 5.16 -7.31 18.99
CA LEU A 76 5.89 -8.16 19.95
C LEU A 76 5.18 -8.20 21.31
N ALA A 77 4.70 -7.06 21.81
CA ALA A 77 3.97 -6.99 23.07
C ALA A 77 2.69 -7.86 23.06
N LYS A 78 2.02 -8.00 21.92
CA LYS A 78 0.84 -8.88 21.75
C LYS A 78 1.19 -10.36 21.68
N LEU A 79 2.40 -10.71 21.24
CA LEU A 79 2.87 -12.09 21.15
C LEU A 79 3.39 -12.62 22.48
N ARG A 80 3.63 -11.74 23.46
CA ARG A 80 3.99 -12.16 24.81
C ARG A 80 2.80 -12.90 25.43
N PRO A 81 2.98 -14.13 25.95
CA PRO A 81 1.91 -14.85 26.62
C PRO A 81 1.38 -14.01 27.78
N SER A 82 0.06 -14.04 27.98
CA SER A 82 -0.55 -13.55 29.21
C SER A 82 0.01 -14.38 30.34
N VAL A 83 0.83 -13.77 31.20
CA VAL A 83 1.19 -14.40 32.48
C VAL A 83 -0.12 -14.40 33.29
N ALA A 84 -0.60 -15.60 33.64
CA ALA A 84 -1.75 -15.79 34.51
C ALA A 84 -1.44 -15.30 35.93
#